data_AF-A0A957XQB9-F1
#
_entry.id   AF-A0A957XQB9-F1
#
_cell.length_a   1.000
_cell.length_b   1.000
_cell.length_c   1.000
_cell.angle_alpha   90.00
_cell.angle_beta   90.00
_cell.angle_gamma   90.00
#
_symmetry.space_group_name_H-M   'P 1'
#
loop_
_entity.id
_entity.type
_entity.pdbx_description
1 polymer ?
#
loop_
_entity_poly.entity_id
_entity_poly.type
_entity_poly.pdbx_seq_one_letter_code
_entity_poly.pdbx_strand_id
1 'polypeptide(L)'
;LYAGFILPGLALWLMIAYPRRPRLWLTLAVGGLIIAAAFAPIALAIWRFSAESTPGEPLHGFWLRGWSLLQAFTLWRASLPNTLSIIIPALIFLFTLLSFLPIRSQSPITNYQLPITNYQSPNLLISNLLLTPYLIATLLLTRNHLAFFGERYFIIMVPWLLMLAAVGVDKVNGWLLGGKAKAEAKEWIYYVVPVLLIGLTAIPLPGQWSVEASKEAWRQSVDYLAQQATPADAILIHPDWVRYPFQFYFKGPGQTYAAFSNVSADTELDGPLQGVIGDHPVVW
;
A
#
# COMPACT_ATOMS: atom_id res chain seq x y z
N LEU A 1 -10.25 -1.01 -6.16
CA LEU A 1 -10.08 -2.46 -6.44
C LEU A 1 -9.58 -3.22 -5.21
N TYR A 2 -8.36 -2.96 -4.73
CA TYR A 2 -7.71 -3.78 -3.70
C TYR A 2 -8.43 -3.77 -2.34
N ALA A 3 -9.10 -2.67 -1.97
CA ALA A 3 -9.99 -2.64 -0.80
C ALA A 3 -11.11 -3.71 -0.88
N GLY A 4 -11.52 -4.11 -2.09
CA GLY A 4 -12.45 -5.23 -2.29
C GLY A 4 -11.88 -6.59 -1.87
N PHE A 5 -10.54 -6.75 -1.82
CA PHE A 5 -9.89 -7.98 -1.36
C PHE A 5 -9.99 -8.19 0.17
N ILE A 6 -10.44 -7.17 0.90
CA ILE A 6 -10.80 -7.28 2.32
C ILE A 6 -12.02 -8.20 2.50
N LEU A 7 -12.98 -8.17 1.56
CA LEU A 7 -14.21 -8.97 1.67
C LEU A 7 -13.93 -10.48 1.66
N PRO A 8 -13.12 -11.04 0.74
CA PRO A 8 -12.67 -12.43 0.84
C PRO A 8 -11.98 -12.75 2.16
N GLY A 9 -11.15 -11.85 2.70
CA GLY A 9 -10.50 -12.05 4.00
C GLY A 9 -11.50 -12.15 5.16
N LEU A 10 -12.52 -11.28 5.15
CA LEU A 10 -13.62 -11.31 6.11
C LEU A 10 -14.48 -12.59 5.95
N ALA A 11 -14.74 -13.01 4.71
CA ALA A 11 -15.48 -14.22 4.40
C ALA A 11 -14.74 -15.48 4.91
N LEU A 12 -13.44 -15.58 4.66
CA LEU A 12 -12.59 -16.66 5.17
C LEU A 12 -12.61 -16.71 6.71
N TRP A 13 -12.52 -15.54 7.36
CA TRP A 13 -12.65 -15.48 8.81
C TRP A 13 -14.03 -15.95 9.30
N LEU A 14 -15.13 -15.50 8.69
CA LEU A 14 -16.49 -15.94 9.05
C LEU A 14 -16.68 -17.45 8.83
N MET A 15 -16.06 -18.01 7.79
CA MET A 15 -16.07 -19.45 7.52
C MET A 15 -15.39 -20.25 8.61
N ILE A 16 -14.25 -19.78 9.10
CA ILE A 16 -13.49 -20.46 10.16
C ILE A 16 -14.14 -20.22 11.53
N ALA A 17 -14.64 -19.01 11.77
CA ALA A 17 -15.09 -18.55 13.08
C ALA A 17 -16.56 -18.79 13.40
N TYR A 18 -17.42 -18.62 12.40
CA TYR A 18 -18.86 -18.64 12.59
C TYR A 18 -19.59 -19.36 11.45
N PRO A 19 -19.20 -20.62 11.10
CA PRO A 19 -19.76 -21.33 9.95
C PRO A 19 -21.28 -21.50 10.01
N ARG A 20 -21.86 -21.57 11.22
CA ARG A 20 -23.30 -21.84 11.45
C ARG A 20 -24.12 -20.60 11.83
N ARG A 21 -23.66 -19.38 11.53
CA ARG A 21 -24.41 -18.14 11.84
C ARG A 21 -24.99 -17.50 10.58
N PRO A 22 -26.15 -17.97 10.08
CA PRO A 22 -26.70 -17.56 8.78
C PRO A 22 -26.97 -16.05 8.67
N ARG A 23 -27.30 -15.38 9.78
CA ARG A 23 -27.51 -13.92 9.79
C ARG A 23 -26.23 -13.15 9.42
N LEU A 24 -25.07 -13.57 9.94
CA LEU A 24 -23.78 -12.94 9.61
C LEU A 24 -23.42 -13.18 8.14
N TRP A 25 -23.65 -14.39 7.66
CA TRP A 25 -23.46 -14.73 6.25
C TRP A 25 -24.36 -13.94 5.32
N LEU A 26 -25.64 -13.75 5.68
CA LEU A 26 -26.57 -12.95 4.90
C LEU A 26 -26.10 -11.49 4.84
N THR A 27 -25.70 -10.89 5.96
CA THR A 27 -25.17 -9.52 5.98
C THR A 27 -23.92 -9.39 5.12
N LEU A 28 -22.99 -10.35 5.22
CA LEU A 28 -21.79 -10.37 4.40
C LEU A 28 -22.14 -10.52 2.91
N ALA A 29 -23.04 -11.43 2.56
CA ALA A 29 -23.42 -11.70 1.18
C ALA A 29 -24.12 -10.49 0.55
N VAL A 30 -25.07 -9.88 1.25
CA VAL A 30 -25.77 -8.68 0.77
C VAL A 30 -24.81 -7.50 0.66
N GLY A 31 -24.00 -7.24 1.69
CA GLY A 31 -23.01 -6.15 1.66
C GLY A 31 -21.97 -6.37 0.56
N GLY A 32 -21.47 -7.59 0.41
CA GLY A 32 -20.53 -7.99 -0.64
C GLY A 32 -21.12 -7.85 -2.04
N LEU A 33 -22.40 -8.19 -2.23
CA LEU A 33 -23.09 -8.03 -3.51
C LEU A 33 -23.29 -6.55 -3.86
N ILE A 34 -23.68 -5.72 -2.89
CA ILE A 34 -23.80 -4.26 -3.09
C ILE A 34 -22.44 -3.66 -3.51
N ILE A 35 -21.36 -4.02 -2.80
CA ILE A 35 -20.02 -3.57 -3.13
C ILE A 35 -19.60 -4.09 -4.52
N ALA A 36 -19.80 -5.38 -4.81
CA ALA A 36 -19.48 -5.95 -6.10
C ALA A 36 -20.23 -5.26 -7.24
N ALA A 37 -21.52 -4.99 -7.07
CA ALA A 37 -22.32 -4.26 -8.05
C ALA A 37 -21.83 -2.81 -8.24
N ALA A 38 -21.54 -2.10 -7.15
CA ALA A 38 -21.03 -0.73 -7.21
C ALA A 38 -19.67 -0.63 -7.92
N PHE A 39 -18.81 -1.64 -7.77
CA PHE A 39 -17.48 -1.68 -8.40
C PHE A 39 -17.42 -2.50 -9.69
N ALA A 40 -18.51 -3.14 -10.12
CA ALA A 40 -18.53 -4.01 -11.30
C ALA A 40 -18.06 -3.30 -12.59
N PRO A 41 -18.49 -2.06 -12.92
CA PRO A 41 -18.03 -1.39 -14.13
C PRO A 41 -16.51 -1.18 -14.15
N ILE A 42 -15.94 -0.79 -13.00
CA ILE A 42 -14.49 -0.58 -12.84
C ILE A 42 -13.75 -1.92 -12.91
N ALA A 43 -14.26 -2.95 -12.24
CA ALA A 43 -13.67 -4.29 -12.28
C ALA A 43 -13.68 -4.87 -13.70
N LEU A 44 -14.76 -4.68 -14.46
CA LEU A 44 -14.88 -5.10 -15.85
C LEU A 44 -13.94 -4.33 -16.77
N ALA A 45 -13.81 -3.01 -16.58
CA ALA A 45 -12.84 -2.21 -17.33
C ALA A 45 -11.42 -2.71 -17.07
N ILE A 46 -11.03 -2.88 -15.80
CA ILE A 46 -9.72 -3.42 -15.41
C ILE A 46 -9.54 -4.82 -15.98
N TRP A 47 -10.56 -5.68 -15.95
CA TRP A 47 -10.49 -7.03 -16.52
C TRP A 47 -10.21 -7.00 -18.03
N ARG A 48 -10.84 -6.10 -18.77
CA ARG A 48 -10.61 -5.92 -20.22
C ARG A 48 -9.18 -5.46 -20.49
N PHE A 49 -8.75 -4.37 -19.85
CA PHE A 49 -7.38 -3.83 -20.00
C PHE A 49 -6.31 -4.78 -19.45
N SER A 50 -6.66 -5.65 -18.50
CA SER A 50 -5.70 -6.62 -17.97
C SER A 50 -5.21 -7.62 -19.02
N ALA A 51 -5.98 -7.83 -20.09
CA ALA A 51 -5.61 -8.71 -21.19
C ALA A 51 -4.46 -8.18 -22.06
N GLU A 52 -4.19 -6.88 -22.01
CA GLU A 52 -3.27 -6.20 -22.93
C GLU A 52 -1.82 -6.22 -22.44
N SER A 53 -1.59 -6.53 -21.16
CA SER A 53 -0.26 -6.66 -20.58
C SER A 53 0.23 -8.11 -20.63
N THR A 54 1.54 -8.31 -20.55
CA THR A 54 2.10 -9.65 -20.36
C THR A 54 1.67 -10.26 -19.02
N PRO A 55 1.25 -11.53 -19.00
CA PRO A 55 0.97 -12.24 -17.77
C PRO A 55 2.27 -12.41 -16.96
N GLY A 56 2.17 -12.32 -15.64
CA GLY A 56 3.27 -12.58 -14.71
C GLY A 56 3.21 -13.99 -14.14
N GLU A 57 4.31 -14.40 -13.50
CA GLU A 57 4.40 -15.67 -12.78
C GLU A 57 3.99 -15.51 -11.30
N PRO A 58 2.91 -16.17 -10.83
CA PRO A 58 2.41 -16.01 -9.47
C PRO A 58 3.40 -16.41 -8.39
N LEU A 59 4.24 -17.43 -8.61
CA LEU A 59 5.15 -17.91 -7.56
C LEU A 59 6.55 -17.33 -7.69
N HIS A 60 6.91 -16.78 -8.85
CA HIS A 60 8.23 -16.22 -9.10
C HIS A 60 8.51 -15.06 -8.16
N GLY A 61 9.59 -15.14 -7.37
CA GLY A 61 9.96 -14.06 -6.46
C GLY A 61 8.90 -13.76 -5.38
N PHE A 62 8.01 -14.69 -5.04
CA PHE A 62 6.97 -14.51 -4.02
C PHE A 62 7.53 -13.84 -2.75
N TRP A 63 8.57 -14.41 -2.16
CA TRP A 63 9.21 -13.85 -0.97
C TRP A 63 9.85 -12.48 -1.19
N LEU A 64 10.52 -12.29 -2.33
CA LEU A 64 11.15 -11.01 -2.68
C LEU A 64 10.10 -9.90 -2.81
N ARG A 65 8.94 -10.23 -3.38
CA ARG A 65 7.79 -9.35 -3.50
C ARG A 65 7.17 -9.00 -2.14
N GLY A 66 7.02 -9.99 -1.26
CA GLY A 66 6.58 -9.74 0.12
C GLY A 66 7.56 -8.83 0.88
N TRP A 67 8.86 -9.06 0.72
CA TRP A 67 9.91 -8.21 1.29
C TRP A 67 9.89 -6.79 0.72
N SER A 68 9.74 -6.64 -0.59
CA SER A 68 9.61 -5.35 -1.27
C SER A 68 8.40 -4.57 -0.76
N LEU A 69 7.23 -5.21 -0.58
CA LEU A 69 6.05 -4.57 0.02
C LEU A 69 6.31 -4.13 1.46
N LEU A 70 6.95 -4.99 2.26
CA LEU A 70 7.30 -4.65 3.63
C LEU A 70 8.26 -3.45 3.69
N GLN A 71 9.27 -3.39 2.82
CA GLN A 71 10.16 -2.24 2.68
C GLN A 71 9.39 -1.00 2.23
N ALA A 72 8.47 -1.13 1.26
CA ALA A 72 7.64 -0.02 0.81
C ALA A 72 6.76 0.54 1.92
N PHE A 73 6.19 -0.30 2.80
CA PHE A 73 5.33 0.15 3.90
C PHE A 73 6.08 0.76 5.07
N THR A 74 7.35 0.38 5.26
CA THR A 74 8.12 0.77 6.44
C THR A 74 9.07 1.91 6.12
N LEU A 75 9.71 1.91 4.96
CA LEU A 75 10.81 2.83 4.63
C LEU A 75 10.46 3.87 3.58
N TRP A 76 9.56 3.56 2.64
CA TRP A 76 9.25 4.33 1.42
C TRP A 76 10.22 5.48 1.08
N ARG A 77 11.18 5.23 0.17
CA ARG A 77 12.15 6.25 -0.33
C ARG A 77 13.02 6.93 0.73
N ALA A 78 13.04 6.49 1.99
CA ALA A 78 13.97 7.04 2.97
C ALA A 78 15.43 6.66 2.61
N SER A 79 16.29 7.66 2.53
CA SER A 79 17.74 7.52 2.29
C SER A 79 18.47 7.07 3.57
N LEU A 80 18.17 5.84 4.02
CA LEU A 80 18.80 5.24 5.19
C LEU A 80 20.03 4.41 4.79
N PRO A 81 21.02 4.27 5.71
CA PRO A 81 22.08 3.28 5.56
C PRO A 81 21.51 1.88 5.29
N ASN A 82 22.21 1.08 4.47
CA ASN A 82 21.77 -0.26 4.08
C ASN A 82 21.45 -1.18 5.27
N THR A 83 22.15 -0.98 6.39
CA THR A 83 21.89 -1.71 7.64
C THR A 83 20.49 -1.41 8.20
N LEU A 84 20.08 -0.14 8.25
CA LEU A 84 18.77 0.26 8.78
C LEU A 84 17.64 -0.11 7.82
N SER A 85 17.88 -0.06 6.51
CA SER A 85 16.90 -0.47 5.50
C SER A 85 16.58 -1.97 5.51
N ILE A 86 17.40 -2.77 6.20
CA ILE A 86 17.14 -4.20 6.44
C ILE A 86 16.56 -4.41 7.85
N ILE A 87 17.17 -3.80 8.88
CA ILE A 87 16.78 -4.01 10.28
C ILE A 87 15.34 -3.55 10.55
N ILE A 88 14.94 -2.38 10.07
CA ILE A 88 13.61 -1.83 10.38
C ILE A 88 12.49 -2.74 9.84
N PRO A 89 12.44 -3.09 8.54
CA PRO A 89 11.49 -4.07 8.02
C PRO A 89 11.57 -5.40 8.76
N ALA A 90 12.78 -5.93 9.00
CA ALA A 90 12.97 -7.22 9.65
C ALA A 90 12.38 -7.26 11.07
N LEU A 91 12.56 -6.20 11.86
CA LEU A 91 12.00 -6.10 13.22
C LEU A 91 10.48 -5.97 13.18
N ILE A 92 9.92 -5.18 12.25
CA ILE A 92 8.47 -5.07 12.09
C ILE A 92 7.88 -6.43 11.69
N PHE A 93 8.51 -7.13 10.74
CA PHE A 93 8.11 -8.48 10.35
C PHE A 93 8.24 -9.48 11.51
N LEU A 94 9.31 -9.40 12.29
CA LEU A 94 9.50 -10.22 13.48
C LEU A 94 8.34 -10.00 14.47
N PHE A 95 8.00 -8.76 14.82
CA PHE A 95 6.86 -8.49 15.69
C PHE A 95 5.55 -9.02 15.09
N THR A 96 5.32 -8.84 13.79
CA THR A 96 4.18 -9.44 13.10
C THR A 96 4.16 -10.97 13.23
N LEU A 97 5.30 -11.67 13.09
CA LEU A 97 5.40 -13.12 13.28
C LEU A 97 5.13 -13.53 14.73
N LEU A 98 5.64 -12.79 15.71
CA LEU A 98 5.42 -13.06 17.14
C LEU A 98 3.95 -12.94 17.52
N SER A 99 3.16 -12.17 16.77
CA SER A 99 1.70 -12.09 16.93
C SER A 99 0.98 -13.44 16.73
N PHE A 100 1.59 -14.39 16.04
CA PHE A 100 1.03 -15.73 15.79
C PHE A 100 1.39 -16.76 16.86
N LEU A 101 2.39 -16.48 17.71
CA LEU A 101 2.80 -17.43 18.74
C LEU A 101 1.70 -17.60 19.80
N PRO A 102 1.50 -18.80 20.36
CA PRO A 102 0.50 -19.07 21.41
C PRO A 102 0.94 -18.54 22.80
N ILE A 103 1.59 -17.37 22.83
CA ILE A 103 2.00 -16.69 24.06
C ILE A 103 0.80 -15.89 24.57
N ARG A 104 0.48 -16.05 25.86
CA ARG A 104 -0.64 -15.36 26.50
C ARG A 104 -0.33 -13.86 26.58
N SER A 105 -1.09 -13.03 25.85
CA SER A 105 -1.16 -11.59 26.09
C SER A 105 -1.57 -11.36 27.53
N GLN A 106 -0.78 -10.61 28.29
CA GLN A 106 -1.08 -10.25 29.69
C GLN A 106 -1.47 -8.77 29.84
N SER A 107 -1.95 -8.14 28.76
CA SER A 107 -2.38 -6.74 28.79
C SER A 107 -3.51 -6.57 29.84
N PRO A 108 -3.35 -5.68 30.83
CA PRO A 108 -4.31 -5.48 31.92
C PRO A 108 -5.68 -4.93 31.46
N ILE A 109 -5.77 -4.49 30.19
CA ILE A 109 -6.95 -3.87 29.58
C ILE A 109 -8.09 -4.89 29.32
N THR A 110 -7.82 -6.20 29.31
CA THR A 110 -8.82 -7.23 28.98
C THR A 110 -9.59 -7.83 30.16
N ASN A 111 -9.43 -7.30 31.38
CA ASN A 111 -10.20 -7.77 32.55
C ASN A 111 -11.69 -7.35 32.52
N TYR A 112 -12.17 -6.72 31.45
CA TYR A 112 -13.60 -6.80 31.11
C TYR A 112 -13.90 -8.18 30.54
N GLN A 113 -13.99 -9.17 31.42
CA GLN A 113 -14.57 -10.47 31.14
C GLN A 113 -16.05 -10.29 30.79
N LEU A 114 -16.34 -9.95 29.54
CA LEU A 114 -17.65 -10.26 28.99
C LEU A 114 -17.78 -11.79 28.96
N PRO A 115 -18.88 -12.38 29.48
CA PRO A 115 -19.11 -13.82 29.51
C PRO A 115 -19.45 -14.28 28.09
N ILE A 116 -18.45 -14.35 27.22
CA ILE A 116 -18.57 -14.86 25.85
C ILE A 116 -17.42 -15.86 25.66
N THR A 117 -17.68 -17.11 26.04
CA THR A 117 -16.73 -18.22 26.18
C THR A 117 -16.15 -18.77 24.87
N ASN A 118 -16.21 -18.05 23.75
CA ASN A 118 -15.80 -18.61 22.46
C ASN A 118 -15.34 -17.58 21.41
N TYR A 119 -14.64 -16.52 21.83
CA TYR A 119 -13.98 -15.64 20.86
C TYR A 119 -12.76 -16.34 20.28
N GLN A 120 -12.91 -16.83 19.04
CA GLN A 120 -11.74 -17.10 18.19
C GLN A 120 -10.87 -15.84 18.12
N SER A 121 -9.55 -16.03 18.16
CA SER A 121 -8.60 -14.94 18.36
C SER A 121 -8.81 -13.82 17.33
N PRO A 122 -8.92 -12.54 17.74
CA PRO A 122 -8.99 -11.40 16.80
C PRO A 122 -7.82 -11.39 15.80
N ASN A 123 -6.69 -12.00 16.18
CA ASN A 123 -5.53 -12.21 15.32
C ASN A 123 -5.87 -12.95 14.02
N LEU A 124 -6.79 -13.92 14.03
CA LEU A 124 -7.17 -14.66 12.83
C LEU A 124 -7.82 -13.74 11.79
N LEU A 125 -8.72 -12.86 12.24
CA LEU A 125 -9.33 -11.87 11.35
C LEU A 125 -8.26 -10.95 10.78
N ILE A 126 -7.44 -10.34 11.63
CA ILE A 126 -6.41 -9.38 11.20
C ILE A 126 -5.40 -10.04 10.25
N SER A 127 -5.05 -11.30 10.50
CA SER A 127 -4.17 -12.09 9.63
C SER A 127 -4.79 -12.35 8.27
N ASN A 128 -6.09 -12.68 8.21
CA ASN A 128 -6.79 -12.82 6.94
C ASN A 128 -6.87 -11.49 6.20
N LEU A 129 -7.08 -10.37 6.89
CA LEU A 129 -7.09 -9.04 6.29
C LEU A 129 -5.72 -8.59 5.77
N LEU A 130 -4.63 -9.07 6.38
CA LEU A 130 -3.27 -8.86 5.88
C LEU A 130 -2.95 -9.77 4.68
N LEU A 131 -3.15 -11.08 4.81
CA LEU A 131 -2.66 -12.07 3.86
C LEU A 131 -3.54 -12.21 2.62
N THR A 132 -4.86 -12.06 2.75
CA THR A 132 -5.79 -12.32 1.63
C THR A 132 -5.57 -11.37 0.45
N PRO A 133 -5.42 -10.04 0.64
CA PRO A 133 -5.11 -9.15 -0.48
C PRO A 133 -3.82 -9.52 -1.21
N TYR A 134 -2.79 -9.93 -0.47
CA TYR A 134 -1.51 -10.35 -1.03
C TYR A 134 -1.63 -11.65 -1.84
N LEU A 135 -2.32 -12.66 -1.32
CA LEU A 135 -2.53 -13.94 -2.00
C LEU A 135 -3.40 -13.77 -3.26
N ILE A 136 -4.48 -12.99 -3.18
CA ILE A 136 -5.35 -12.72 -4.33
C ILE A 136 -4.58 -11.98 -5.42
N ALA A 137 -3.86 -10.92 -5.07
CA ALA A 137 -3.08 -10.18 -6.05
C ALA A 137 -1.97 -11.04 -6.69
N THR A 138 -1.33 -11.91 -5.90
CA THR A 138 -0.36 -12.90 -6.39
C THR A 138 -0.97 -13.84 -7.42
N LEU A 139 -2.18 -14.36 -7.17
CA LEU A 139 -2.90 -15.19 -8.13
C LEU A 139 -3.26 -14.41 -9.40
N LEU A 140 -3.70 -13.16 -9.25
CA LEU A 140 -4.08 -12.29 -10.37
C LEU A 140 -2.88 -11.84 -11.22
N LEU A 141 -1.63 -12.09 -10.80
CA LEU A 141 -0.45 -11.88 -11.64
C LEU A 141 -0.50 -12.71 -12.92
N THR A 142 -1.13 -13.89 -12.92
CA THR A 142 -1.33 -14.67 -14.16
C THR A 142 -2.06 -13.88 -15.23
N ARG A 143 -2.74 -12.79 -14.87
CA ARG A 143 -3.48 -11.96 -15.78
C ARG A 143 -2.71 -10.73 -16.21
N ASN A 144 -2.19 -9.96 -15.25
CA ASN A 144 -1.51 -8.69 -15.53
C ASN A 144 -0.49 -8.37 -14.43
N HIS A 145 0.80 -8.42 -14.77
CA HIS A 145 1.84 -8.13 -13.78
C HIS A 145 1.85 -6.65 -13.33
N LEU A 146 1.52 -5.70 -14.21
CA LEU A 146 1.52 -4.25 -13.92
C LEU A 146 0.37 -3.82 -12.99
N ALA A 147 -0.82 -4.35 -13.21
CA ALA A 147 -2.02 -4.01 -12.46
C ALA A 147 -2.02 -4.64 -11.06
N PHE A 148 -1.43 -5.83 -10.93
CA PHE A 148 -1.48 -6.63 -9.71
C PHE A 148 -0.21 -6.57 -8.84
N PHE A 149 0.84 -5.86 -9.28
CA PHE A 149 2.06 -5.68 -8.50
C PHE A 149 2.59 -4.23 -8.40
N GLY A 150 1.70 -3.27 -8.20
CA GLY A 150 2.10 -1.92 -7.76
C GLY A 150 2.03 -1.82 -6.23
N GLU A 151 3.13 -1.49 -5.55
CA GLU A 151 3.19 -1.47 -4.07
C GLU A 151 2.13 -0.54 -3.47
N ARG A 152 1.86 0.59 -4.15
CA ARG A 152 0.83 1.58 -3.79
C ARG A 152 -0.56 0.98 -3.58
N TYR A 153 -0.90 -0.10 -4.27
CA TYR A 153 -2.22 -0.69 -4.19
C TYR A 153 -2.42 -1.55 -2.94
N PHE A 154 -1.32 -1.99 -2.32
CA PHE A 154 -1.34 -2.77 -1.10
C PHE A 154 -1.29 -1.90 0.16
N ILE A 155 -1.39 -0.57 0.06
CA ILE A 155 -1.46 0.32 1.22
C ILE A 155 -2.59 -0.05 2.20
N ILE A 156 -3.64 -0.69 1.70
CA ILE A 156 -4.74 -1.24 2.51
C ILE A 156 -4.31 -2.31 3.52
N MET A 157 -3.13 -2.92 3.35
CA MET A 157 -2.55 -3.92 4.24
C MET A 157 -1.83 -3.30 5.44
N VAL A 158 -1.41 -2.03 5.34
CA VAL A 158 -0.56 -1.36 6.34
C VAL A 158 -1.22 -1.34 7.73
N PRO A 159 -2.51 -0.97 7.89
CA PRO A 159 -3.13 -0.97 9.21
C PRO A 159 -3.09 -2.36 9.88
N TRP A 160 -3.34 -3.43 9.11
CA TRP A 160 -3.36 -4.80 9.61
C TRP A 160 -1.95 -5.29 9.99
N LEU A 161 -0.94 -4.93 9.20
CA LEU A 161 0.46 -5.19 9.50
C LEU A 161 0.85 -4.56 10.84
N LEU A 162 0.53 -3.26 11.02
CA LEU A 162 0.84 -2.52 12.24
C LEU A 162 0.08 -3.05 13.45
N MET A 163 -1.19 -3.44 13.29
CA MET A 163 -1.96 -4.07 14.35
C MET A 163 -1.33 -5.41 14.79
N LEU A 164 -0.91 -6.25 13.85
CA LEU A 164 -0.22 -7.51 14.19
C LEU A 164 1.14 -7.24 14.84
N ALA A 165 1.91 -6.27 14.34
CA ALA A 165 3.17 -5.88 14.98
C ALA A 165 2.95 -5.41 16.43
N ALA A 166 1.92 -4.60 16.68
CA ALA A 166 1.55 -4.16 18.03
C ALA A 166 1.15 -5.33 18.95
N VAL A 167 0.38 -6.30 18.44
CA VAL A 167 0.07 -7.54 19.19
C VAL A 167 1.32 -8.35 19.49
N GLY A 168 2.27 -8.43 18.55
CA GLY A 168 3.57 -9.05 18.76
C GLY A 168 4.36 -8.38 19.87
N VAL A 169 4.38 -7.04 19.89
CA VAL A 169 5.00 -6.25 20.95
C VAL A 169 4.37 -6.52 22.33
N ASP A 170 3.04 -6.57 22.43
CA ASP A 170 2.34 -6.90 23.68
C ASP A 170 2.72 -8.30 24.19
N LYS A 171 2.84 -9.28 23.29
CA LYS A 171 3.29 -10.64 23.62
C LYS A 171 4.74 -10.67 24.10
N VAL A 172 5.65 -9.94 23.45
CA VAL A 172 7.05 -9.83 23.88
C VAL A 172 7.12 -9.21 25.27
N ASN A 173 6.39 -8.12 25.51
CA ASN A 173 6.32 -7.50 26.83
C ASN A 173 5.81 -8.48 27.89
N GLY A 174 4.72 -9.19 27.61
CA GLY A 174 4.15 -10.19 28.52
C GLY A 174 5.12 -11.34 28.81
N TRP A 175 5.94 -11.74 27.83
CA TRP A 175 6.97 -12.75 28.00
C TRP A 175 8.16 -12.25 28.82
N LEU A 176 8.71 -11.07 28.51
CA LEU A 176 9.82 -10.45 29.24
C LEU A 176 9.49 -10.20 30.71
N LEU A 177 8.22 -9.91 31.00
CA LEU A 177 7.73 -9.58 32.35
C LEU A 177 7.06 -10.77 33.05
N GLY A 178 6.98 -11.92 32.37
CA GLY A 178 6.46 -13.17 32.91
C GLY A 178 7.47 -13.88 33.79
N GLY A 179 7.42 -13.64 35.12
CA GLY A 179 8.26 -14.35 36.09
C GLY A 179 8.38 -13.60 37.44
N LYS A 180 9.29 -14.05 38.32
CA LYS A 180 9.61 -13.37 39.60
C LYS A 180 10.15 -11.94 39.41
N ALA A 181 10.65 -11.60 38.22
CA ALA A 181 11.07 -10.26 37.83
C ALA A 181 9.94 -9.22 37.90
N LYS A 182 8.67 -9.65 37.93
CA LYS A 182 7.49 -8.78 37.99
C LYS A 182 7.38 -7.95 39.29
N ALA A 183 7.99 -8.40 40.39
CA ALA A 183 7.95 -7.69 41.66
C ALA A 183 8.94 -6.50 41.72
N GLU A 184 9.97 -6.51 40.88
CA GLU A 184 11.04 -5.48 40.88
C GLU A 184 11.15 -4.74 39.53
N ALA A 185 10.55 -5.26 38.46
CA ALA A 185 10.53 -4.62 37.15
C ALA A 185 9.75 -3.30 37.22
N LYS A 186 10.49 -2.20 37.15
CA LYS A 186 9.94 -0.85 37.08
C LYS A 186 8.98 -0.73 35.89
N GLU A 187 7.85 -0.05 36.10
CA GLU A 187 6.77 0.15 35.11
C GLU A 187 7.25 0.66 33.74
N TRP A 188 8.40 1.34 33.68
CA TRP A 188 8.97 1.83 32.42
C TRP A 188 9.32 0.72 31.41
N ILE A 189 9.61 -0.52 31.87
CA ILE A 189 9.99 -1.63 30.98
C ILE A 189 8.85 -1.99 30.02
N TYR A 190 7.58 -1.83 30.43
CA TYR A 190 6.41 -2.05 29.57
C TYR A 190 6.40 -1.11 28.35
N TYR A 191 7.02 0.06 28.45
CA TYR A 191 7.04 1.06 27.38
C TYR A 191 8.23 0.90 26.43
N VAL A 192 9.26 0.13 26.80
CA VAL A 192 10.49 0.00 25.99
C VAL A 192 10.20 -0.57 24.60
N VAL A 193 9.51 -1.71 24.53
CA VAL A 193 9.23 -2.38 23.25
C VAL A 193 8.21 -1.60 22.40
N PRO A 194 7.12 -1.02 22.95
CA PRO A 194 6.25 -0.11 22.21
C PRO A 194 6.96 1.14 21.69
N VAL A 195 7.79 1.80 22.51
CA VAL A 195 8.56 2.97 22.08
C VAL A 195 9.56 2.59 21.00
N LEU A 196 10.16 1.40 21.08
CA LEU A 196 11.01 0.86 20.02
C LEU A 196 10.22 0.72 18.70
N LEU A 197 9.03 0.10 18.72
CA LEU A 197 8.20 -0.03 17.50
C LEU A 197 7.84 1.33 16.91
N ILE A 198 7.43 2.29 17.75
CA ILE A 198 7.14 3.66 17.32
C ILE A 198 8.39 4.31 16.71
N GLY A 199 9.55 4.19 17.37
CA GLY A 199 10.83 4.68 16.88
C GLY A 199 11.20 4.09 15.52
N LEU A 200 11.05 2.77 15.35
CA LEU A 200 11.29 2.09 14.06
C LEU A 200 10.41 2.64 12.94
N THR A 201 9.14 2.95 13.22
CA THR A 201 8.23 3.56 12.23
C THR A 201 8.47 5.05 12.00
N ALA A 202 9.08 5.74 12.96
CA ALA A 202 9.35 7.18 12.88
C ALA A 202 10.68 7.51 12.18
N ILE A 203 11.70 6.65 12.31
CA ILE A 203 13.04 6.83 11.71
C ILE A 203 12.98 7.15 10.20
N PRO A 204 12.16 6.47 9.38
CA PRO A 204 12.12 6.72 7.93
C PRO A 204 11.36 7.99 7.55
N LEU A 205 10.54 8.56 8.45
CA LEU A 205 9.65 9.67 8.13
C LEU A 205 10.38 10.91 7.56
N PRO A 206 11.50 11.41 8.12
CA PRO A 206 12.22 12.55 7.56
C PRO A 206 12.60 12.36 6.08
N GLY A 207 12.96 11.14 5.69
CA GLY A 207 13.29 10.81 4.30
C GLY A 207 12.10 10.92 3.36
N GLN A 208 10.86 10.76 3.84
CA GLN A 208 9.65 10.90 3.03
C GLN A 208 9.37 12.35 2.61
N TRP A 209 9.93 13.34 3.32
CA TRP A 209 9.86 14.76 2.96
C TRP A 209 11.13 15.27 2.28
N SER A 210 12.04 14.38 1.88
CA SER A 210 13.23 14.74 1.11
C SER A 210 12.90 15.13 -0.33
N VAL A 211 13.80 15.89 -0.97
CA VAL A 211 13.70 16.23 -2.40
C VAL A 211 13.74 14.96 -3.25
N GLU A 212 14.54 13.97 -2.89
CA GLU A 212 14.60 12.67 -3.57
C GLU A 212 13.28 11.88 -3.49
N ALA A 213 12.54 12.04 -2.38
CA ALA A 213 11.22 11.45 -2.22
C ALA A 213 10.15 12.12 -3.09
N SER A 214 10.40 13.34 -3.58
CA SER A 214 9.49 13.98 -4.53
C SER A 214 9.36 13.14 -5.81
N LYS A 215 8.15 12.61 -6.04
CA LYS A 215 7.80 11.98 -7.30
C LYS A 215 7.62 13.10 -8.31
N GLU A 216 8.67 13.59 -8.93
CA GLU A 216 8.57 14.52 -10.07
C GLU A 216 8.42 16.00 -9.64
N ALA A 217 9.29 16.80 -10.25
CA ALA A 217 9.51 18.19 -9.92
C ALA A 217 8.67 19.12 -10.80
N TRP A 218 7.40 18.77 -11.06
CA TRP A 218 6.52 19.55 -11.94
C TRP A 218 6.49 21.03 -11.59
N ARG A 219 6.51 21.36 -10.29
CA ARG A 219 6.54 22.77 -9.86
C ARG A 219 7.80 23.47 -10.37
N GLN A 220 8.96 22.83 -10.27
CA GLN A 220 10.22 23.38 -10.76
C GLN A 220 10.22 23.45 -12.30
N SER A 221 9.72 22.41 -12.99
CA SER A 221 9.56 22.43 -14.45
C SER A 221 8.61 23.53 -14.91
N VAL A 222 7.49 23.72 -14.21
CA VAL A 222 6.52 24.79 -14.42
C VAL A 222 7.15 26.15 -14.18
N ASP A 223 7.86 26.34 -13.06
CA ASP A 223 8.51 27.61 -12.71
C ASP A 223 9.57 27.99 -13.74
N TYR A 224 10.33 27.00 -14.23
CA TYR A 224 11.30 27.18 -15.30
C TYR A 224 10.61 27.57 -16.61
N LEU A 225 9.64 26.79 -17.07
CA LEU A 225 8.93 27.07 -18.33
C LEU A 225 8.15 28.39 -18.26
N ALA A 226 7.63 28.78 -17.11
CA ALA A 226 6.95 30.06 -16.95
C ALA A 226 7.88 31.26 -17.16
N GLN A 227 9.19 31.08 -16.98
CA GLN A 227 10.21 32.11 -17.20
C GLN A 227 10.83 32.05 -18.60
N GLN A 228 10.88 30.86 -19.22
CA GLN A 228 11.59 30.64 -20.48
C GLN A 228 10.67 30.58 -21.70
N ALA A 229 9.45 30.08 -21.54
CA ALA A 229 8.53 29.95 -22.66
C ALA A 229 8.04 31.32 -23.14
N THR A 230 7.71 31.40 -24.41
CA THR A 230 7.04 32.57 -25.02
C THR A 230 5.60 32.23 -25.42
N PRO A 231 4.73 33.23 -25.69
CA PRO A 231 3.37 32.96 -26.16
C PRO A 231 3.29 32.18 -27.47
N ALA A 232 4.36 32.19 -28.27
CA ALA A 232 4.44 31.44 -29.51
C ALA A 232 4.86 29.98 -29.31
N ASP A 233 5.37 29.60 -28.13
CA ASP A 233 5.88 28.26 -27.89
C ASP A 233 4.75 27.26 -27.59
N ALA A 234 5.01 26.00 -27.87
CA ALA A 234 4.21 24.87 -27.41
C ALA A 234 4.89 24.16 -26.24
N ILE A 235 4.09 23.63 -25.32
CA ILE A 235 4.55 22.80 -24.20
C ILE A 235 3.86 21.44 -24.31
N LEU A 236 4.62 20.40 -24.67
CA LEU A 236 4.13 19.05 -24.81
C LEU A 236 4.23 18.32 -23.47
N ILE A 237 3.08 17.99 -22.91
CA ILE A 237 2.96 17.29 -21.63
C ILE A 237 2.80 15.79 -21.89
N HIS A 238 3.83 15.04 -21.55
CA HIS A 238 3.81 13.58 -21.59
C HIS A 238 4.47 13.01 -20.32
N PRO A 239 3.87 12.00 -19.66
CA PRO A 239 2.60 11.32 -20.01
C PRO A 239 1.34 12.12 -19.63
N ASP A 240 0.21 11.95 -20.35
CA ASP A 240 -1.03 12.74 -20.15
C ASP A 240 -1.54 12.80 -18.70
N TRP A 241 -1.27 11.80 -17.87
CA TRP A 241 -1.69 11.83 -16.47
C TRP A 241 -1.02 12.95 -15.65
N VAL A 242 0.07 13.56 -16.14
CA VAL A 242 0.71 14.75 -15.54
C VAL A 242 0.15 16.07 -16.08
N ARG A 243 -0.74 16.05 -17.09
CA ARG A 243 -1.36 17.26 -17.68
C ARG A 243 -2.06 18.12 -16.65
N TYR A 244 -2.99 17.54 -15.91
CA TYR A 244 -3.79 18.29 -14.95
C TYR A 244 -2.96 18.94 -13.84
N PRO A 245 -2.02 18.24 -13.16
CA PRO A 245 -1.17 18.91 -12.19
C PRO A 245 -0.26 19.96 -12.84
N PHE A 246 0.30 19.70 -14.02
CA PHE A 246 1.11 20.69 -14.73
C PHE A 246 0.31 21.96 -15.02
N GLN A 247 -0.83 21.85 -15.71
CA GLN A 247 -1.69 22.99 -16.08
C GLN A 247 -2.26 23.74 -14.87
N PHE A 248 -2.50 23.03 -13.76
CA PHE A 248 -2.92 23.67 -12.52
C PHE A 248 -1.86 24.65 -12.00
N TYR A 249 -0.58 24.24 -11.98
CA TYR A 249 0.53 25.08 -11.51
C TYR A 249 1.02 26.06 -12.58
N PHE A 250 0.94 25.71 -13.86
CA PHE A 250 1.45 26.53 -14.94
C PHE A 250 0.65 27.83 -15.08
N LYS A 251 1.36 28.96 -14.94
CA LYS A 251 0.86 30.33 -15.13
C LYS A 251 1.71 31.10 -16.14
N GLY A 252 2.54 30.39 -16.90
CA GLY A 252 3.40 30.95 -17.93
C GLY A 252 2.67 31.19 -19.25
N PRO A 253 3.33 31.86 -20.20
CA PRO A 253 2.86 31.94 -21.58
C PRO A 253 3.07 30.61 -22.32
N GLY A 254 2.47 30.47 -23.50
CA GLY A 254 2.61 29.29 -24.36
C GLY A 254 1.42 28.33 -24.27
N GLN A 255 1.24 27.52 -25.30
CA GLN A 255 0.10 26.62 -25.42
C GLN A 255 0.47 25.21 -24.96
N THR A 256 -0.27 24.66 -24.00
CA THR A 256 -0.03 23.30 -23.51
C THR A 256 -0.76 22.26 -24.34
N TYR A 257 -0.09 21.18 -24.70
CA TYR A 257 -0.63 20.04 -25.44
C TYR A 257 -0.41 18.75 -24.67
N ALA A 258 -1.40 17.85 -24.66
CA ALA A 258 -1.21 16.49 -24.15
C ALA A 258 -1.86 15.52 -25.13
N ALA A 259 -1.06 15.02 -26.08
CA ALA A 259 -1.53 14.14 -27.13
C ALA A 259 -1.39 12.65 -26.78
N PHE A 260 -0.53 12.31 -25.82
CA PHE A 260 -0.12 10.93 -25.58
C PHE A 260 -0.26 10.54 -24.11
N SER A 261 -1.09 9.54 -23.85
CA SER A 261 -1.16 8.89 -22.54
C SER A 261 -0.06 7.85 -22.33
N ASN A 262 0.41 7.22 -23.41
CA ASN A 262 1.52 6.27 -23.46
C ASN A 262 2.19 6.35 -24.83
N VAL A 263 3.52 6.13 -24.90
CA VAL A 263 4.28 6.08 -26.16
C VAL A 263 5.10 4.80 -26.19
N SER A 264 5.00 4.08 -27.29
CA SER A 264 5.76 2.86 -27.62
C SER A 264 6.50 3.05 -28.94
N ALA A 265 7.38 2.10 -29.30
CA ALA A 265 8.19 2.17 -30.52
C ALA A 265 7.36 2.22 -31.83
N ASP A 266 6.10 1.78 -31.77
CA ASP A 266 5.13 1.74 -32.86
C ASP A 266 4.06 2.86 -32.78
N THR A 267 4.14 3.73 -31.78
CA THR A 267 3.20 4.86 -31.66
C THR A 267 3.45 5.86 -32.79
N GLU A 268 2.42 6.14 -33.59
CA GLU A 268 2.46 7.20 -34.60
C GLU A 268 2.55 8.58 -33.93
N LEU A 269 3.72 9.20 -34.00
CA LEU A 269 3.96 10.51 -33.39
C LEU A 269 3.58 11.67 -34.33
N ASP A 270 3.76 11.47 -35.63
CA ASP A 270 3.66 12.54 -36.63
C ASP A 270 2.25 13.11 -36.69
N GLY A 271 1.22 12.27 -36.79
CA GLY A 271 -0.17 12.73 -36.89
C GLY A 271 -0.60 13.67 -35.75
N PRO A 272 -0.53 13.24 -34.49
CA PRO A 272 -0.91 14.09 -33.35
C PRO A 272 -0.03 15.32 -33.14
N LEU A 273 1.23 15.31 -33.60
CA LEU A 273 2.17 16.42 -33.43
C LEU A 273 2.28 17.36 -34.64
N GLN A 274 1.70 17.00 -35.80
CA GLN A 274 1.91 17.73 -37.05
C GLN A 274 1.54 19.22 -36.95
N GLY A 275 0.41 19.53 -36.30
CA GLY A 275 0.00 20.92 -36.06
C GLY A 275 0.87 21.61 -35.00
N VAL A 276 1.29 20.89 -33.96
CA VAL A 276 2.10 21.47 -32.89
C VAL A 276 3.48 21.88 -33.38
N ILE A 277 4.14 21.06 -34.19
CA ILE A 277 5.47 21.34 -34.73
C ILE A 277 5.40 22.39 -35.85
N GLY A 278 4.32 22.40 -36.63
CA GLY A 278 4.13 23.36 -37.73
C GLY A 278 3.80 24.77 -37.26
N ASP A 279 3.00 24.90 -36.19
CA ASP A 279 2.46 26.18 -35.73
C ASP A 279 3.33 26.89 -34.68
N HIS A 280 4.28 26.17 -34.07
CA HIS A 280 5.11 26.68 -32.98
C HIS A 280 6.61 26.60 -33.30
N PRO A 281 7.38 27.70 -33.17
CA PRO A 281 8.81 27.70 -33.45
C PRO A 281 9.65 26.91 -32.45
N VAL A 282 9.13 26.72 -31.22
CA VAL A 282 9.76 25.95 -30.14
C VAL A 282 8.71 25.06 -29.48
N VAL A 283 9.06 23.79 -29.27
CA VAL A 283 8.27 22.82 -28.52
C VAL A 283 9.10 22.36 -27.31
N TRP A 284 8.57 22.60 -26.12
CA TRP A 284 9.12 22.17 -24.83
C TRP A 284 8.58 20.82 -24.40
#